data_AF-A0A1E5XPV4-F1
#
_entry.id   AF-A0A1E5XPV4-F1
#
_cell.length_a   1.000
_cell.length_b   1.000
_cell.length_c   1.000
_cell.angle_alpha   90.00
_cell.angle_beta   90.00
_cell.angle_gamma   90.00
#
_symmetry.space_group_name_H-M   'P 1'
#
loop_
_entity.id
_entity.type
_entity.pdbx_description
1 polymer ?
#
loop_
_entity_poly.entity_id
_entity_poly.type
_entity_poly.pdbx_seq_one_letter_code
_entity_poly.pdbx_strand_id
1 'polypeptide(L)'
;MRALVALILLVLLSAPALAVRPDEVLADPVLETRARAISEGLRCLVCQNQSIDDSDADLAHDLRVLVRERLTAGDSDQQVRDYLVARYGEYVLLNPVMAPHTVLLWIAAPAVLVIGGIVVFIGARRKRAAGQTALTDDEAKALEELER
;
A
#
# COMPACT_ATOMS: atom_id res chain seq x y z
N MET A 1 42.69 3.93 2.19
CA MET A 1 42.43 5.19 1.44
C MET A 1 41.35 5.03 0.36
N ARG A 2 41.54 4.17 -0.67
CA ARG A 2 40.54 4.02 -1.76
C ARG A 2 39.14 3.62 -1.29
N ALA A 3 39.03 2.69 -0.35
CA ALA A 3 37.75 2.28 0.23
C ALA A 3 37.07 3.40 1.06
N LEU A 4 37.85 4.23 1.74
CA LEU A 4 37.38 5.38 2.51
C LEU A 4 36.87 6.49 1.59
N VAL A 5 37.60 6.76 0.50
CA VAL A 5 37.18 7.71 -0.54
C VAL A 5 35.91 7.23 -1.25
N ALA A 6 35.81 5.94 -1.56
CA ALA A 6 34.61 5.34 -2.15
C ALA A 6 33.40 5.42 -1.20
N LEU A 7 33.60 5.16 0.09
CA LEU A 7 32.55 5.28 1.11
C LEU A 7 32.06 6.73 1.26
N ILE A 8 32.98 7.69 1.29
CA ILE A 8 32.66 9.12 1.36
C ILE A 8 31.88 9.56 0.11
N LEU A 9 32.30 9.14 -1.09
CA LEU A 9 31.56 9.41 -2.32
C LEU A 9 30.15 8.80 -2.30
N LEU A 10 29.99 7.57 -1.83
CA LEU A 10 28.68 6.91 -1.75
C LEU A 10 27.72 7.66 -0.81
N VAL A 11 28.24 8.15 0.33
CA VAL A 11 27.47 8.96 1.27
C VAL A 11 27.09 10.31 0.66
N LEU A 12 28.01 10.98 -0.05
CA LEU A 12 27.73 12.26 -0.72
C LEU A 12 26.67 12.14 -1.82
N LEU A 13 26.57 10.99 -2.50
CA LEU A 13 25.54 10.73 -3.52
C LEU A 13 24.14 10.48 -2.93
N SER A 14 24.02 10.29 -1.61
CA SER A 14 22.74 10.03 -0.94
C SER A 14 22.01 11.29 -0.44
N ALA A 15 22.50 12.48 -0.79
CA ALA A 15 21.84 13.73 -0.42
C ALA A 15 20.42 13.78 -1.03
N PRO A 16 19.37 14.05 -0.23
CA PRO A 16 18.02 14.19 -0.76
C PRO A 16 17.98 15.38 -1.71
N ALA A 17 17.44 15.17 -2.91
CA ALA A 17 17.17 16.25 -3.83
C ALA A 17 15.97 17.05 -3.29
N LEU A 18 16.17 18.35 -3.02
CA LEU A 18 15.08 19.26 -2.69
C LEU A 18 14.35 19.60 -4.00
N ALA A 19 13.21 18.95 -4.25
CA ALA A 19 12.40 19.22 -5.44
C ALA A 19 11.49 20.46 -5.30
N VAL A 20 11.27 20.93 -4.06
CA VAL A 20 10.55 22.18 -3.77
C VAL A 20 11.42 23.38 -4.16
N ARG A 21 10.90 24.22 -5.06
CA ARG A 21 11.60 25.42 -5.53
C ARG A 21 11.55 26.54 -4.48
N PRO A 22 12.56 27.41 -4.37
CA PRO A 22 12.57 28.46 -3.34
C PRO A 22 11.45 29.49 -3.48
N ASP A 23 10.96 29.73 -4.70
CA ASP A 23 9.92 30.71 -5.04
C ASP A 23 8.50 30.27 -4.65
N GLU A 24 8.27 28.97 -4.45
CA GLU A 24 6.96 28.45 -4.02
C GLU A 24 6.81 28.39 -2.49
N VAL A 25 7.87 28.59 -1.71
CA VAL A 25 7.82 28.46 -0.23
C VAL A 25 7.00 29.58 0.40
N LEU A 26 6.01 29.22 1.23
CA LEU A 26 5.19 30.20 1.94
C LEU A 26 5.98 30.95 3.03
N ALA A 27 5.67 32.23 3.22
CA ALA A 27 6.25 33.04 4.28
C ALA A 27 5.82 32.60 5.69
N ASP A 28 4.61 32.04 5.81
CA ASP A 28 4.14 31.45 7.07
C ASP A 28 4.66 30.00 7.20
N PRO A 29 5.55 29.71 8.17
CA PRO A 29 6.14 28.38 8.33
C PRO A 29 5.12 27.31 8.74
N VAL A 30 4.01 27.69 9.38
CA VAL A 30 2.94 26.74 9.77
C VAL A 30 2.19 26.29 8.53
N LEU A 31 1.83 27.22 7.65
CA LEU A 31 1.17 26.89 6.39
C LEU A 31 2.10 26.13 5.45
N GLU A 32 3.39 26.48 5.40
CA GLU A 32 4.36 25.74 4.58
C GLU A 32 4.52 24.29 5.06
N THR A 33 4.57 24.05 6.37
CA THR A 33 4.65 22.69 6.92
C THR A 33 3.42 21.88 6.55
N ARG A 34 2.23 22.48 6.61
CA ARG A 34 0.98 21.84 6.15
C ARG A 34 1.01 21.57 4.64
N ALA A 35 1.52 22.50 3.84
CA ALA A 35 1.63 22.35 2.39
C ALA A 35 2.50 21.15 2.01
N ARG A 36 3.66 20.98 2.66
CA ARG A 36 4.54 19.82 2.45
C ARG A 36 3.87 18.51 2.86
N ALA A 37 3.26 18.47 4.04
CA ALA A 37 2.57 17.27 4.52
C ALA A 37 1.43 16.82 3.58
N ILE A 38 0.70 17.77 2.98
CA ILE A 38 -0.30 17.46 1.96
C ILE A 38 0.36 16.97 0.67
N SER A 39 1.44 17.63 0.23
CA SER A 39 2.17 17.32 -1.00
C SER A 39 2.82 15.93 -0.98
N GLU A 40 3.33 15.47 0.16
CA GLU A 40 3.85 14.11 0.35
C GLU A 40 2.76 13.05 0.12
N GLY A 41 1.51 13.36 0.47
CA GLY A 41 0.35 12.49 0.30
C GLY A 41 -0.27 12.48 -1.10
N LEU A 42 0.26 13.30 -2.02
CA LEU A 42 -0.26 13.46 -3.38
C LEU A 42 0.72 12.88 -4.39
N ARG A 43 0.20 12.19 -5.41
CA ARG A 43 0.96 11.53 -6.48
C ARG A 43 1.19 12.48 -7.65
N CYS A 44 2.41 12.48 -8.18
CA CYS A 44 2.69 13.05 -9.50
C CYS A 44 2.06 12.16 -10.60
N LEU A 45 1.05 12.70 -11.29
CA LEU A 45 0.27 11.97 -12.31
C LEU A 45 1.08 11.57 -13.56
N VAL A 46 2.23 12.23 -13.78
CA VAL A 46 3.13 11.97 -14.91
C VAL A 46 4.39 11.19 -14.49
N CYS A 47 4.52 10.87 -13.21
CA CYS A 47 5.68 10.19 -12.64
C CYS A 47 5.35 8.75 -12.22
N GLN A 48 6.39 7.93 -12.00
CA GLN A 48 6.22 6.54 -11.56
C GLN A 48 6.07 6.45 -10.04
N ASN A 49 4.83 6.60 -9.55
CA ASN A 49 4.47 6.42 -8.13
C ASN A 49 5.33 7.27 -7.18
N GLN A 50 5.53 8.54 -7.55
CA GLN A 50 6.31 9.52 -6.79
C GLN A 50 5.36 10.55 -6.18
N SER A 51 5.70 11.07 -4.99
CA SER A 51 4.96 12.19 -4.40
C SER A 51 5.15 13.46 -5.25
N ILE A 52 4.22 14.41 -5.16
CA ILE A 52 4.46 15.73 -5.74
C ILE A 52 5.48 16.51 -4.91
N ASP A 53 5.73 16.18 -3.63
CA ASP A 53 6.77 16.88 -2.85
C ASP A 53 8.20 16.55 -3.35
N ASP A 54 8.42 15.30 -3.80
CA ASP A 54 9.73 14.80 -4.23
C ASP A 54 9.99 14.96 -5.74
N SER A 55 8.99 15.35 -6.53
CA SER A 55 9.08 15.37 -8.00
C SER A 55 9.41 16.75 -8.54
N ASP A 56 10.42 16.85 -9.43
CA ASP A 56 10.75 18.08 -10.15
C ASP A 56 9.98 18.23 -11.48
N ALA A 57 8.92 17.44 -11.71
CA ALA A 57 8.08 17.60 -12.88
C ALA A 57 7.29 18.93 -12.82
N ASP A 58 7.11 19.59 -13.97
CA ASP A 58 6.35 20.85 -14.03
C ASP A 58 4.91 20.68 -13.51
N LEU A 59 4.26 19.54 -13.79
CA LEU A 59 2.94 19.25 -13.23
C LEU A 59 2.96 19.12 -11.69
N ALA A 60 4.03 18.56 -11.12
CA ALA A 60 4.16 18.46 -9.67
C ALA A 60 4.31 19.85 -9.05
N HIS A 61 5.09 20.74 -9.69
CA HIS A 61 5.21 22.14 -9.31
C HIS A 61 3.85 22.86 -9.33
N ASP A 62 3.09 22.76 -10.43
CA ASP A 62 1.77 23.39 -10.55
C ASP A 62 0.82 22.93 -9.44
N LEU A 63 0.83 21.63 -9.11
CA LEU A 63 0.01 21.07 -8.03
C LEU A 63 0.46 21.55 -6.65
N ARG A 64 1.77 21.66 -6.40
CA ARG A 64 2.32 22.20 -5.15
C ARG A 64 1.96 23.68 -4.95
N VAL A 65 2.03 24.49 -6.01
CA VAL A 65 1.58 25.88 -5.99
C VAL A 65 0.09 25.94 -5.67
N LEU A 66 -0.72 25.12 -6.35
CA LEU A 66 -2.17 25.07 -6.10
C LEU A 66 -2.50 24.69 -4.64
N VAL A 67 -1.82 23.70 -4.06
CA VAL A 67 -1.99 23.33 -2.63
C VAL A 67 -1.75 24.54 -1.73
N ARG A 68 -0.68 25.29 -1.97
CA ARG A 68 -0.34 26.48 -1.19
C ARG A 68 -1.36 27.59 -1.36
N GLU A 69 -1.82 27.85 -2.58
CA GLU A 69 -2.90 28.80 -2.85
C GLU A 69 -4.16 28.46 -2.04
N ARG A 70 -4.59 27.20 -2.04
CA ARG A 70 -5.76 26.75 -1.28
C ARG A 70 -5.58 26.94 0.24
N LEU A 71 -4.40 26.63 0.76
CA LEU A 71 -4.09 26.84 2.18
C LEU A 71 -4.10 28.33 2.55
N THR A 72 -3.54 29.20 1.70
CA THR A 72 -3.61 30.65 1.92
C THR A 72 -5.02 31.21 1.78
N ALA A 73 -5.89 30.57 1.00
CA ALA A 73 -7.31 30.89 0.90
C ALA A 73 -8.13 30.46 2.13
N GLY A 74 -7.52 29.78 3.10
CA GLY A 74 -8.15 29.37 4.35
C GLY A 74 -8.72 27.95 4.38
N ASP A 75 -8.43 27.14 3.36
CA ASP A 75 -8.91 25.75 3.33
C ASP A 75 -8.24 24.88 4.41
N SER A 76 -9.02 23.95 4.96
CA SER A 76 -8.50 22.84 5.76
C SER A 76 -7.81 21.80 4.88
N ASP A 77 -6.93 20.98 5.46
CA ASP A 77 -6.18 19.96 4.70
C ASP A 77 -7.09 19.00 3.93
N GLN A 78 -8.26 18.68 4.51
CA GLN A 78 -9.23 17.83 3.85
C GLN A 78 -9.90 18.52 2.66
N GLN A 79 -10.27 19.79 2.80
CA GLN A 79 -10.83 20.57 1.69
C GLN A 79 -9.83 20.72 0.53
N VAL A 80 -8.54 20.90 0.83
CA VAL A 80 -7.49 20.91 -0.20
C VAL A 80 -7.44 19.58 -0.96
N ARG A 81 -7.41 18.45 -0.23
CA ARG A 81 -7.43 17.11 -0.84
C ARG A 81 -8.69 16.87 -1.66
N ASP A 82 -9.85 17.20 -1.11
CA ASP A 82 -11.15 17.01 -1.79
C ASP A 82 -11.22 17.86 -3.07
N TYR A 83 -10.70 19.09 -3.04
CA TYR A 83 -10.61 19.95 -4.21
C TYR A 83 -9.73 19.33 -5.32
N LEU A 84 -8.59 18.77 -4.95
CA LEU A 84 -7.70 18.09 -5.89
C LEU A 84 -8.34 16.81 -6.44
N VAL A 85 -8.98 16.00 -5.59
CA VAL A 85 -9.69 14.78 -6.02
C VAL A 85 -10.85 15.12 -6.96
N ALA A 86 -11.60 16.19 -6.69
CA ALA A 86 -12.68 16.63 -7.56
C ALA A 86 -12.20 17.01 -8.98
N ARG A 87 -10.96 17.49 -9.11
CA ARG A 87 -10.39 17.97 -10.38
C ARG A 87 -9.52 16.93 -11.10
N TYR A 88 -8.76 16.14 -10.36
CA TYR A 88 -7.76 15.21 -10.88
C TYR A 88 -8.10 13.73 -10.62
N GLY A 89 -9.20 13.46 -9.90
CA GLY A 89 -9.64 12.12 -9.53
C GLY A 89 -8.91 11.56 -8.31
N GLU A 90 -9.39 10.42 -7.79
CA GLU A 90 -8.80 9.76 -6.61
C GLU A 90 -7.35 9.29 -6.84
N TYR A 91 -6.94 9.08 -8.09
CA TYR A 91 -5.59 8.66 -8.44
C TYR A 91 -4.51 9.71 -8.08
N VAL A 92 -4.92 10.97 -7.85
CA VAL A 92 -4.02 12.01 -7.35
C VAL A 92 -3.57 11.74 -5.91
N LEU A 93 -4.29 10.93 -5.15
CA LEU A 93 -3.88 10.54 -3.80
C LEU A 93 -2.84 9.43 -3.93
N LEU A 94 -1.71 9.58 -3.23
CA LEU A 94 -0.66 8.57 -3.24
C LEU A 94 -1.16 7.26 -2.58
N ASN A 95 -1.96 7.41 -1.52
CA ASN A 95 -2.61 6.33 -0.80
C ASN A 95 -4.11 6.26 -1.14
N PRO A 96 -4.67 5.05 -1.34
CA PRO A 96 -6.09 4.89 -1.61
C PRO A 96 -6.93 5.29 -0.40
N VAL A 97 -8.09 5.90 -0.65
CA VAL A 97 -9.07 6.16 0.39
C VAL A 97 -9.61 4.84 0.95
N MET A 98 -9.85 4.79 2.26
CA MET A 98 -10.44 3.63 2.95
C MET A 98 -11.96 3.59 2.70
N ALA A 99 -12.35 3.55 1.43
CA ALA A 99 -13.72 3.39 1.00
C ALA A 99 -14.15 1.92 1.08
N PRO A 100 -15.47 1.62 1.12
CA PRO A 100 -15.97 0.25 1.20
C PRO A 100 -15.44 -0.67 0.09
N HIS A 101 -15.22 -0.14 -1.12
CA HIS A 101 -14.66 -0.89 -2.24
C HIS A 101 -13.19 -1.27 -1.98
N THR A 102 -12.38 -0.35 -1.45
CA THR A 102 -10.99 -0.61 -1.04
C THR A 102 -10.96 -1.71 0.01
N VAL A 103 -11.75 -1.55 1.08
CA VAL A 103 -11.82 -2.55 2.16
C VAL A 103 -12.24 -3.92 1.64
N LEU A 104 -13.23 -3.98 0.74
CA LEU A 104 -13.67 -5.21 0.12
C LEU A 104 -12.53 -5.91 -0.65
N LEU A 105 -11.76 -5.15 -1.45
CA LEU A 105 -10.61 -5.69 -2.19
C LEU A 105 -9.54 -6.26 -1.25
N TRP A 106 -9.26 -5.59 -0.13
CA TRP A 106 -8.28 -6.05 0.86
C TRP A 106 -8.74 -7.29 1.65
N ILE A 107 -10.04 -7.43 1.92
CA ILE A 107 -10.60 -8.57 2.66
C ILE A 107 -10.84 -9.78 1.76
N ALA A 108 -11.13 -9.57 0.47
CA ALA A 108 -11.52 -10.64 -0.45
C ALA A 108 -10.50 -11.78 -0.52
N ALA A 109 -9.21 -11.47 -0.72
CA ALA A 109 -8.18 -12.50 -0.83
C ALA A 109 -7.96 -13.29 0.49
N PRO A 110 -7.79 -12.64 1.66
CA PRO A 110 -7.77 -13.33 2.95
C PRO A 110 -9.02 -14.19 3.20
N ALA A 111 -10.21 -13.67 2.89
CA ALA A 111 -11.46 -14.40 3.08
C ALA A 111 -11.51 -15.68 2.24
N VAL A 112 -11.15 -15.59 0.95
CA VAL A 112 -11.07 -16.77 0.06
C VAL A 112 -10.07 -17.79 0.57
N LEU A 113 -8.90 -17.34 1.04
CA LEU A 113 -7.87 -18.23 1.59
C LEU A 113 -8.36 -18.96 2.86
N VAL A 114 -9.01 -18.25 3.77
CA VAL A 114 -9.60 -18.83 4.98
C VAL A 114 -10.70 -19.83 4.64
N ILE A 115 -11.64 -19.46 3.77
CA ILE A 115 -12.74 -20.33 3.34
C ILE A 115 -12.19 -21.59 2.66
N GLY A 116 -11.27 -21.43 1.71
CA GLY A 116 -10.62 -22.56 1.02
C GLY A 116 -9.88 -23.47 2.00
N GLY A 117 -9.15 -22.89 2.95
CA GLY A 117 -8.47 -23.65 4.01
C GLY A 117 -9.43 -24.47 4.88
N ILE A 118 -10.57 -23.89 5.28
CA ILE A 118 -11.62 -24.58 6.03
C ILE A 118 -12.18 -25.75 5.21
N VAL A 119 -12.49 -25.53 3.93
CA VAL A 119 -13.02 -26.58 3.03
C VAL A 119 -12.05 -27.74 2.90
N VAL A 120 -10.76 -27.46 2.66
CA VAL A 120 -9.71 -28.48 2.55
C VAL A 120 -9.55 -29.23 3.87
N PHE A 121 -9.52 -28.52 5.00
CA PHE A 121 -9.37 -29.11 6.33
C PHE A 121 -10.52 -30.08 6.66
N ILE A 122 -11.76 -29.66 6.43
CA ILE A 122 -12.95 -30.51 6.61
C ILE A 122 -12.90 -31.71 5.67
N GLY A 123 -12.55 -31.51 4.40
CA GLY A 123 -12.40 -32.59 3.42
C GLY A 123 -11.34 -33.62 3.83
N ALA A 124 -10.18 -33.18 4.32
CA ALA A 124 -9.11 -34.04 4.79
C ALA A 124 -9.51 -34.84 6.04
N ARG A 125 -10.20 -34.21 7.00
CA ARG A 125 -10.77 -34.87 8.19
C ARG A 125 -11.77 -35.96 7.80
N ARG A 126 -12.67 -35.67 6.85
CA ARG A 126 -13.66 -36.65 6.35
C ARG A 126 -13.01 -37.83 5.64
N LYS A 127 -11.97 -37.59 4.83
CA LYS A 127 -11.21 -38.69 4.19
C LYS A 127 -10.48 -39.58 5.20
N ARG A 128 -9.88 -39.00 6.24
CA ARG A 128 -9.26 -39.79 7.33
C ARG A 128 -10.29 -40.61 8.11
N ALA A 129 -11.47 -40.06 8.38
CA ALA A 129 -12.55 -40.79 9.04
C ALA A 129 -13.13 -41.91 8.14
N ALA A 130 -13.26 -41.66 6.83
CA ALA A 130 -13.72 -42.67 5.86
C ALA A 130 -12.69 -43.78 5.60
N GLY A 131 -11.39 -43.51 5.78
CA GLY A 131 -10.33 -44.53 5.75
C GLY A 131 -10.23 -45.37 7.02
N GLN A 132 -11.05 -45.08 8.04
CA GLN A 132 -11.26 -45.90 9.24
C GLN A 132 -12.62 -46.59 9.15
N THR A 133 -12.92 -47.24 8.02
CA THR A 133 -13.94 -48.29 8.03
C THR A 133 -13.38 -49.43 8.88
N ALA A 134 -14.08 -49.77 9.97
CA ALA A 134 -13.79 -50.99 10.72
C ALA A 134 -13.79 -52.18 9.75
N LEU A 135 -12.82 -53.07 9.88
CA LEU A 135 -12.76 -54.33 9.12
C LEU A 135 -14.13 -55.01 9.20
N THR A 136 -14.66 -55.40 8.06
CA THR A 136 -15.83 -56.28 8.04
C THR A 136 -15.46 -57.61 8.69
N ASP A 137 -16.42 -58.33 9.25
CA ASP A 137 -16.17 -59.60 9.95
C ASP A 137 -15.42 -60.62 9.06
N ASP A 138 -15.63 -60.54 7.73
CA ASP A 138 -14.95 -61.36 6.74
C ASP A 138 -13.48 -60.92 6.53
N GLU A 139 -13.20 -59.62 6.49
CA GLU A 139 -11.83 -59.09 6.40
C GLU A 139 -11.05 -59.33 7.70
N ALA A 140 -11.71 -59.27 8.86
CA ALA A 140 -11.10 -59.56 10.16
C ALA A 140 -10.69 -61.03 10.28
N LYS A 141 -11.54 -61.97 9.83
CA LYS A 141 -11.20 -63.39 9.77
C LYS A 141 -10.08 -63.69 8.79
N ALA A 142 -10.10 -63.08 7.60
CA ALA A 142 -9.05 -63.25 6.62
C ALA A 142 -7.68 -62.75 7.12
N LEU A 143 -7.66 -61.68 7.92
CA LEU A 143 -6.44 -61.19 8.56
C LEU A 143 -5.90 -62.18 9.61
N GLU A 144 -6.78 -62.72 10.46
CA GLU A 144 -6.42 -63.70 11.49
C GLU A 144 -5.87 -65.01 10.87
N GLU A 145 -6.36 -65.38 9.69
CA GLU A 145 -5.88 -66.53 8.93
C GLU A 145 -4.50 -66.30 8.30
N LEU A 146 -4.17 -65.06 7.93
CA LEU A 146 -2.86 -64.67 7.40
C LEU A 146 -1.79 -64.46 8.48
N GLU A 147 -2.21 -64.11 9.70
CA GLU A 147 -1.30 -63.90 10.85
C GLU A 147 -0.93 -65.20 11.58
N ARG A 148 -1.58 -66.33 11.24
CA ARG A 148 -1.30 -67.67 11.76
C ARG A 148 -0.25 -68.40 10.92
#